data_AF-A0A938VN69-F1
#
_entry.id   AF-A0A938VN69-F1
#
_cell.length_a   1.000
_cell.length_b   1.000
_cell.length_c   1.000
_cell.angle_alpha   90.00
_cell.angle_beta   90.00
_cell.angle_gamma   90.00
#
_symmetry.space_group_name_H-M   'P 1'
#
loop_
_entity.id
_entity.type
_entity.pdbx_description
1 polymer ?
#
loop_
_entity_poly.entity_id
_entity_poly.type
_entity_poly.pdbx_seq_one_letter_code
_entity_poly.pdbx_strand_id
1 'polypeptide(L)'
;MPISESILDELDLSFHPLTSKLWRDYEMLFGERGACGGCWCMFWKLRGKAYDENKGDRNRQMQKSVVDSKVVPGLIAYSEGYPVGWVAVEPRRKYPKLAHSRVLKPIDDQDVWS
;
A
#
# COMPACT_ATOMS: atom_id res chain seq x y z
N MET A 1 -20.17 9.62 -13.88
CA MET A 1 -20.29 10.96 -13.29
C MET A 1 -18.87 11.45 -13.03
N PRO A 2 -18.40 12.52 -13.69
CA PRO A 2 -17.05 13.00 -13.44
C PRO A 2 -17.03 13.53 -12.01
N ILE A 3 -16.19 12.94 -11.16
CA ILE A 3 -15.80 13.51 -9.87
C ILE A 3 -14.97 14.73 -10.28
N SER A 4 -15.63 15.87 -10.44
CA SER A 4 -15.02 17.09 -10.98
C SER A 4 -13.99 17.59 -9.99
N GLU A 5 -12.90 18.16 -10.51
CA GLU A 5 -11.78 18.76 -9.78
C GLU A 5 -12.21 19.61 -8.57
N SER A 6 -13.43 20.17 -8.60
CA SER A 6 -14.08 20.88 -7.50
C SER A 6 -14.05 20.18 -6.13
N ILE A 7 -14.15 18.84 -6.07
CA ILE A 7 -14.11 18.11 -4.79
C ILE A 7 -12.66 17.97 -4.29
N LEU A 8 -11.70 17.82 -5.20
CA LEU A 8 -10.29 17.76 -4.82
C LEU A 8 -9.83 19.11 -4.25
N ASP A 9 -10.28 20.20 -4.86
CA ASP A 9 -9.98 21.55 -4.40
C ASP A 9 -10.70 21.90 -3.09
N GLU A 10 -11.98 21.51 -2.93
CA GLU A 10 -12.73 21.72 -1.68
C GLU A 10 -12.12 20.97 -0.49
N LEU A 11 -11.58 19.77 -0.72
CA LEU A 11 -11.01 18.91 0.32
C LEU A 11 -9.47 18.98 0.41
N ASP A 12 -8.83 19.86 -0.36
CA ASP A 12 -7.36 20.00 -0.46
C ASP A 12 -6.65 18.63 -0.64
N LEU A 13 -7.18 17.80 -1.53
CA LEU A 13 -6.69 16.43 -1.72
C LEU A 13 -5.47 16.39 -2.63
N SER A 14 -4.39 15.78 -2.14
CA SER A 14 -3.21 15.46 -2.95
C SER A 14 -2.75 14.02 -2.76
N PHE A 15 -2.12 13.44 -3.78
CA PHE A 15 -1.71 12.03 -3.79
C PHE A 15 -0.24 11.92 -4.17
N HIS A 16 0.55 11.26 -3.32
CA HIS A 16 2.00 11.20 -3.48
C HIS A 16 2.51 9.75 -3.44
N PRO A 17 3.48 9.39 -4.30
CA PRO A 17 4.19 8.11 -4.21
C PRO A 17 4.83 7.91 -2.84
N LEU A 18 4.63 6.73 -2.23
CA LEU A 18 5.36 6.38 -1.01
C LEU A 18 6.84 6.18 -1.34
N THR A 19 7.63 7.19 -0.98
CA THR A 19 9.09 7.19 -1.03
C THR A 19 9.67 7.24 0.38
N SER A 20 10.98 7.06 0.53
CA SER A 20 11.65 7.12 1.84
C SER A 20 11.44 8.46 2.57
N LYS A 21 11.18 9.55 1.83
CA LYS A 21 10.87 10.87 2.39
C LYS A 21 9.51 10.90 3.11
N LEU A 22 8.55 10.09 2.67
CA LEU A 22 7.19 10.03 3.22
C LEU A 22 7.00 8.87 4.20
N TRP A 23 8.08 8.18 4.58
CA TRP A 23 7.99 7.04 5.48
C TRP A 23 7.36 7.40 6.84
N ARG A 24 7.71 8.57 7.39
CA ARG A 24 7.14 9.04 8.66
C ARG A 24 5.62 9.27 8.56
N ASP A 25 5.15 9.78 7.43
CA ASP A 25 3.72 10.03 7.22
C ASP A 25 2.96 8.72 7.03
N TYR A 26 3.58 7.74 6.36
CA TYR A 26 3.06 6.37 6.28
C TYR A 26 2.91 5.73 7.67
N GLU A 27 3.91 5.88 8.55
CA GLU A 27 3.83 5.41 9.93
C GLU A 27 2.72 6.10 10.72
N MET A 28 2.59 7.41 10.56
CA MET A 28 1.54 8.19 11.20
C MET A 28 0.15 7.71 10.76
N LEU A 29 -0.04 7.50 9.46
CA LEU A 29 -1.30 7.01 8.88
C LEU A 29 -1.66 5.59 9.36
N PHE A 30 -0.67 4.70 9.46
CA PHE A 30 -0.90 3.30 9.88
C PHE A 30 -1.08 3.16 11.39
N GLY A 31 -0.55 4.11 12.16
CA GLY A 31 -0.63 4.16 13.61
C GLY A 31 0.08 2.99 14.31
N GLU A 32 -0.04 2.95 15.64
CA GLU A 32 0.63 1.95 16.50
C GLU A 32 0.28 0.50 16.13
N ARG A 33 -0.94 0.28 15.62
CA ARG A 33 -1.43 -1.05 15.25
C ARG A 33 -1.02 -1.46 13.83
N GLY A 34 -0.43 -0.58 13.02
CA GLY A 34 0.04 -0.94 11.69
C GLY A 34 -1.07 -1.27 10.69
N ALA A 35 -2.07 -0.39 10.60
CA ALA A 35 -3.34 -0.61 9.90
C ALA A 35 -4.10 -1.85 10.43
N CYS A 36 -4.75 -2.63 9.56
CA CYS A 36 -5.62 -3.75 9.94
C CYS A 36 -4.86 -4.92 10.61
N GLY A 37 -4.47 -4.75 11.87
CA GLY A 37 -3.81 -5.79 12.69
C GLY A 37 -2.35 -6.04 12.31
N GLY A 38 -1.58 -4.98 12.08
CA GLY A 38 -0.14 -5.08 11.80
C GLY A 38 0.18 -5.56 10.39
N CYS A 39 -0.71 -5.30 9.44
CA CYS A 39 -0.50 -5.73 8.06
C CYS A 39 0.63 -4.95 7.39
N TRP A 40 0.78 -3.65 7.72
CA TRP A 40 1.74 -2.72 7.08
C TRP A 40 1.77 -2.83 5.53
N CYS A 41 0.62 -3.22 4.96
CA CYS A 41 0.30 -3.60 3.57
C CYS A 41 1.05 -4.81 2.96
N MET A 42 1.75 -5.59 3.77
CA MET A 42 2.39 -6.85 3.36
C MET A 42 1.38 -7.98 3.08
N PHE A 43 0.07 -7.76 3.28
CA PHE A 43 -0.97 -8.79 3.16
C PHE A 43 -0.98 -9.49 1.80
N TRP A 44 -0.81 -8.76 0.70
CA TRP A 44 -0.78 -9.33 -0.66
C TRP A 44 0.63 -9.77 -1.10
N LYS A 45 1.66 -9.34 -0.36
CA LYS A 45 3.07 -9.66 -0.61
C LYS A 45 3.52 -10.96 0.07
N LEU A 46 2.93 -11.30 1.22
CA LEU A 46 3.22 -12.50 1.99
C LEU A 46 2.10 -13.52 1.89
N ARG A 47 2.45 -14.81 2.04
CA ARG A 47 1.53 -15.95 1.87
C ARG A 47 1.53 -16.84 3.11
N GLY A 48 0.36 -17.36 3.45
CA GLY A 48 0.19 -18.35 4.51
C GLY A 48 0.84 -17.93 5.82
N LYS A 49 1.56 -18.86 6.46
CA LYS A 49 2.23 -18.66 7.75
C LYS A 49 3.19 -17.47 7.77
N ALA A 50 3.87 -17.20 6.66
CA ALA A 50 4.79 -16.07 6.58
C ALA A 50 4.09 -14.72 6.83
N TYR A 51 2.81 -14.57 6.46
CA TYR A 51 2.08 -13.35 6.81
C TYR A 51 1.79 -13.28 8.31
N ASP A 52 1.28 -14.37 8.89
CA ASP A 52 0.86 -14.41 10.29
C ASP A 52 2.04 -14.24 11.26
N GLU A 53 3.19 -14.86 10.95
CA GLU A 53 4.43 -14.78 11.75
C GLU A 53 5.09 -13.40 11.69
N ASN A 54 4.78 -12.58 10.68
CA ASN A 54 5.40 -11.28 10.48
C ASN A 54 4.49 -10.08 10.80
N LYS A 55 3.26 -10.30 11.26
CA LYS A 55 2.37 -9.19 11.67
C LYS A 55 3.04 -8.25 12.68
N GLY A 56 2.73 -6.97 12.56
CA GLY A 56 3.32 -5.92 13.40
C GLY A 56 4.66 -5.45 12.86
N ASP A 57 5.65 -5.28 13.73
CA ASP A 57 6.89 -4.57 13.39
C ASP A 57 7.72 -5.27 12.31
N ARG A 58 7.65 -6.61 12.17
CA ARG A 58 8.35 -7.31 11.08
C ARG A 58 7.80 -6.90 9.71
N ASN A 59 6.48 -6.83 9.55
CA ASN A 59 5.85 -6.31 8.33
C ASN A 59 6.20 -4.84 8.10
N ARG A 60 6.26 -4.02 9.15
CA ARG A 60 6.70 -2.63 9.07
C ARG A 60 8.12 -2.52 8.51
N GLN A 61 9.06 -3.28 9.06
CA GLN A 61 10.46 -3.31 8.63
C GLN A 61 10.62 -3.83 7.18
N MET A 62 9.84 -4.85 6.80
CA MET A 62 9.86 -5.35 5.43
C MET A 62 9.33 -4.31 4.43
N GLN A 63 8.22 -3.64 4.75
CA GLN A 63 7.69 -2.57 3.92
C GLN A 63 8.69 -1.40 3.84
N LYS A 64 9.35 -1.06 4.95
CA LYS A 64 10.40 -0.05 4.95
C LYS A 64 11.55 -0.43 4.03
N SER A 65 11.99 -1.68 4.07
CA SER A 65 13.04 -2.20 3.18
C SER A 65 12.66 -2.07 1.70
N VAL A 66 11.39 -2.31 1.36
CA VAL A 66 10.87 -2.08 -0.01
C VAL A 66 11.02 -0.60 -0.40
N VAL A 67 10.56 0.32 0.45
CA VAL A 67 10.63 1.76 0.20
C VAL A 67 12.09 2.26 0.11
N ASP A 68 12.94 1.80 1.02
CA ASP A 68 14.38 2.15 1.06
C ASP A 68 15.11 1.63 -0.19
N SER A 69 14.65 0.52 -0.79
CA SER A 69 15.14 0.01 -2.08
C SER A 69 14.68 0.83 -3.31
N LYS A 70 14.06 2.00 -3.09
CA LYS A 70 13.51 2.91 -4.11
C LYS A 70 12.36 2.31 -4.92
N VAL A 71 11.74 1.23 -4.42
CA VAL A 71 10.48 0.74 -4.96
C VAL A 71 9.36 1.58 -4.36
N VAL A 72 8.41 1.99 -5.20
CA VAL A 72 7.20 2.70 -4.78
C VAL A 72 6.07 1.67 -4.67
N PRO A 73 5.64 1.30 -3.46
CA PRO A 73 4.64 0.25 -3.29
C PRO A 73 3.19 0.75 -3.33
N GLY A 74 3.00 2.06 -3.49
CA GLY A 74 1.67 2.67 -3.48
C GLY A 74 1.68 4.18 -3.32
N LEU A 75 0.51 4.73 -3.03
CA LEU A 75 0.26 6.16 -2.87
C LEU A 75 -0.29 6.48 -1.49
N ILE A 76 0.11 7.63 -0.96
CA ILE A 76 -0.48 8.25 0.23
C ILE A 76 -1.34 9.43 -0.23
N ALA A 77 -2.57 9.48 0.26
CA ALA A 77 -3.47 10.62 0.09
C ALA A 77 -3.29 11.59 1.27
N TYR A 78 -3.30 12.88 0.99
CA TYR A 78 -3.26 13.96 1.97
C TYR A 78 -4.49 14.84 1.82
N SER A 79 -4.94 15.44 2.93
CA SER A 79 -5.94 16.52 2.99
C SER A 79 -5.47 17.51 4.05
N GLU A 80 -5.47 18.81 3.74
CA GLU A 80 -5.00 19.89 4.62
C GLU A 80 -3.57 19.63 5.17
N GLY A 81 -2.72 18.99 4.36
CA GLY A 81 -1.35 18.63 4.73
C GLY A 81 -1.18 17.40 5.64
N TYR A 82 -2.27 16.71 6.02
CA TYR A 82 -2.22 15.49 6.81
C TYR A 82 -2.44 14.24 5.93
N PRO A 83 -1.71 13.12 6.15
CA PRO A 83 -1.98 11.88 5.46
C PRO A 83 -3.31 11.28 5.94
N VAL A 84 -4.23 11.04 5.00
CA VAL A 84 -5.59 10.58 5.26
C VAL A 84 -5.92 9.25 4.59
N GLY A 85 -5.07 8.75 3.69
CA GLY A 85 -5.35 7.53 2.94
C GLY A 85 -4.13 6.83 2.40
N TRP A 86 -4.26 5.52 2.20
CA TRP A 86 -3.23 4.66 1.63
C TRP A 86 -3.84 3.72 0.61
N VAL A 87 -3.14 3.54 -0.51
CA VAL A 87 -3.42 2.47 -1.47
C VAL A 87 -2.12 1.80 -1.88
N ALA A 88 -2.06 0.48 -1.74
CA ALA A 88 -1.00 -0.31 -2.36
C ALA A 88 -1.34 -0.48 -3.85
N VAL A 89 -0.43 -0.08 -4.74
CA VAL A 89 -0.64 -0.19 -6.18
C VAL A 89 0.69 -0.48 -6.88
N GLU A 90 0.80 -1.67 -7.45
CA GLU A 90 2.03 -2.17 -8.08
C GLU A 90 1.69 -3.12 -9.24
N PRO A 91 2.65 -3.45 -10.13
CA PRO A 91 2.47 -4.54 -11.08
C PRO A 91 2.05 -5.81 -10.34
N ARG A 92 1.00 -6.48 -10.82
CA ARG A 92 0.33 -7.62 -10.15
C ARG A 92 1.30 -8.72 -9.73
N ARG A 93 2.36 -8.94 -10.50
CA ARG A 93 3.44 -9.89 -10.18
C ARG A 93 4.16 -9.62 -8.85
N LYS A 94 4.06 -8.40 -8.30
CA LYS A 94 4.59 -8.02 -6.97
C LYS A 94 3.72 -8.51 -5.82
N TYR A 95 2.57 -9.10 -6.10
CA TYR A 95 1.63 -9.65 -5.13
C TYR A 95 1.46 -11.16 -5.31
N PRO A 96 2.44 -11.97 -4.87
CA PRO A 96 2.42 -13.43 -5.04
C PRO A 96 1.21 -14.10 -4.38
N LYS A 97 0.49 -13.44 -3.48
CA LYS A 97 -0.77 -13.97 -2.95
C LYS A 97 -1.88 -14.00 -4.01
N LEU A 98 -1.94 -13.01 -4.90
CA LEU A 98 -2.94 -12.97 -5.99
C LEU A 98 -2.74 -14.14 -6.96
N ALA A 99 -1.49 -14.45 -7.30
CA ALA A 99 -1.14 -15.54 -8.22
C ALA A 99 -1.64 -16.93 -7.78
N HIS A 100 -1.90 -17.15 -6.48
CA HIS A 100 -2.49 -18.41 -6.01
C HIS A 100 -3.85 -18.24 -5.33
N SER A 101 -4.51 -17.11 -5.55
CA SER A 101 -5.90 -16.96 -5.17
C SER A 101 -6.78 -17.83 -6.06
N ARG A 102 -7.76 -18.53 -5.47
CA ARG A 102 -8.73 -19.33 -6.25
C ARG A 102 -9.61 -18.47 -7.16
N VAL A 103 -9.85 -17.22 -6.77
CA VAL A 103 -10.77 -16.29 -7.45
C VAL A 103 -10.07 -15.09 -8.08
N LEU A 104 -8.80 -14.84 -7.74
CA LEU A 104 -8.01 -13.72 -8.28
C LEU A 104 -6.73 -14.21 -8.98
N LYS A 105 -6.59 -15.49 -9.34
CA LYS A 105 -5.44 -15.89 -10.18
C LYS A 105 -5.52 -15.20 -11.56
N PRO A 106 -4.39 -14.95 -12.23
CA PRO A 106 -4.39 -14.47 -13.61
C PRO A 106 -5.25 -15.36 -14.52
N ILE A 107 -5.91 -14.74 -15.49
CA ILE A 107 -6.72 -15.44 -16.51
C ILE A 107 -5.95 -15.56 -17.84
N ASP A 108 -4.91 -14.76 -18.01
CA ASP A 108 -3.99 -14.71 -19.14
C ASP A 108 -2.60 -14.27 -18.65
N ASP A 109 -1.66 -14.13 -19.59
CA ASP A 109 -0.27 -13.73 -19.34
C ASP A 109 -0.04 -12.21 -19.49
N GLN A 110 -1.09 -11.38 -19.51
CA GLN A 110 -0.93 -9.94 -19.65
C GLN A 110 -0.38 -9.30 -18.36
N ASP A 111 0.61 -8.44 -18.52
CA ASP A 111 1.12 -7.63 -17.43
C ASP A 111 0.08 -6.57 -17.02
N VAL A 112 -0.47 -6.70 -15.82
CA VAL A 112 -1.48 -5.80 -15.26
C VAL A 112 -1.07 -5.27 -13.89
N TRP A 113 -1.75 -4.23 -13.42
CA TRP A 113 -1.57 -3.66 -12.09
C TRP A 113 -2.61 -4.18 -11.11
N SER A 114 -2.36 -4.06 -9.81
CA SER A 114 -3.30 -4.42 -8.74
C SER A 114 -3.12 -3.53 -7.53
#